data_AF-A0A0L0VBQ2-F1
#
_entry.id   AF-A0A0L0VBQ2-F1
#
_cell.length_a   1.000
_cell.length_b   1.000
_cell.length_c   1.000
_cell.angle_alpha   90.00
_cell.angle_beta   90.00
_cell.angle_gamma   90.00
#
_symmetry.space_group_name_H-M   'P 1'
#
loop_
_entity.id
_entity.type
_entity.pdbx_description
1 polymer ?
#
loop_
_entity_poly.entity_id
_entity_poly.type
_entity_poly.pdbx_seq_one_letter_code
_entity_poly.pdbx_strand_id
1 'polypeptide(L)'
;MANTQSGLSGRVKKKIEPQDEDLCFNGSNVERFLEYYELAAELDGASEYDMAQQLCLFIKGDNIKDIFETLNDFKPPDWTKLKASMIEYWGQVDTAEFTARDLDNLVLKWKTKGGVTSTVDYHEFRGVWKPIQSYLILKKHIDSKKEIRKAYYQSLSPNVQDNIQKHIVLNKTMVTTLDNRFKLPTFAIPFKAANETMKKMGESKQPKENTSVPY
;
A
#
# COMPACT_ATOMS: atom_id res chain seq x y z
N MET A 1 -46.65 12.78 50.39
CA MET A 1 -46.38 11.35 50.12
C MET A 1 -46.75 11.13 48.65
N ALA A 2 -45.93 10.61 47.74
CA ALA A 2 -44.67 9.91 47.83
C ALA A 2 -43.74 10.35 46.68
N ASN A 3 -42.45 10.34 47.00
CA ASN A 3 -41.32 10.54 46.12
C ASN A 3 -41.08 9.25 45.34
N THR A 4 -40.85 9.32 44.02
CA THR A 4 -40.25 8.20 43.28
C THR A 4 -39.14 8.73 42.40
N GLN A 5 -37.97 8.92 43.01
CA GLN A 5 -36.70 8.71 42.32
C GLN A 5 -36.70 7.27 41.80
N SER A 6 -36.94 7.09 40.51
CA SER A 6 -36.61 5.84 39.83
C SER A 6 -35.20 5.98 39.25
N GLY A 7 -34.33 5.09 39.72
CA GLY A 7 -32.89 5.27 39.74
C GLY A 7 -32.23 5.42 38.37
N LEU A 8 -31.22 6.28 38.36
CA LEU A 8 -30.03 6.07 37.54
C LEU A 8 -29.42 4.74 38.00
N SER A 9 -29.88 3.63 37.43
CA SER A 9 -29.21 2.35 37.53
C SER A 9 -27.80 2.57 37.02
N GLY A 10 -26.83 2.54 37.93
CA GLY A 10 -25.43 2.80 37.65
C GLY A 10 -24.97 1.82 36.60
N ARG A 11 -24.94 2.28 35.35
CA ARG A 11 -24.50 1.46 34.23
C ARG A 11 -23.05 1.08 34.46
N VAL A 12 -22.79 -0.21 34.59
CA VAL A 12 -21.43 -0.74 34.74
C VAL A 12 -20.76 -0.66 33.38
N LYS A 13 -19.80 0.26 33.22
CA LYS A 13 -18.98 0.36 32.01
C LYS A 13 -18.20 -0.93 31.81
N LYS A 14 -18.35 -1.56 30.66
CA LYS A 14 -17.62 -2.78 30.28
C LYS A 14 -16.37 -2.38 29.51
N LYS A 15 -15.21 -2.80 30.00
CA LYS A 15 -13.94 -2.59 29.31
C LYS A 15 -13.87 -3.59 28.15
N ILE A 16 -13.55 -3.10 26.96
CA ILE A 16 -13.28 -3.95 25.80
C ILE A 16 -11.80 -4.30 25.84
N GLU A 17 -11.48 -5.59 25.83
CA GLU A 17 -10.11 -6.08 25.77
C GLU A 17 -9.79 -6.58 24.36
N PRO A 18 -8.64 -6.18 23.80
CA PRO A 18 -8.23 -6.70 22.51
C PRO A 18 -7.93 -8.21 22.65
N GLN A 19 -8.71 -9.04 21.95
CA GLN A 19 -8.49 -10.49 21.90
C GLN A 19 -7.19 -10.86 21.16
N ASP A 20 -6.67 -9.93 20.36
CA ASP A 20 -5.38 -9.98 19.66
C ASP A 20 -4.59 -8.72 20.07
N GLU A 21 -3.34 -8.87 20.52
CA GLU A 21 -2.48 -7.74 20.96
C GLU A 21 -2.31 -6.67 19.86
N ASP A 22 -2.53 -7.03 18.60
CA ASP A 22 -2.45 -6.13 17.45
C ASP A 22 -3.80 -5.51 17.02
N LEU A 23 -4.89 -5.69 17.78
CA LEU A 23 -6.18 -5.06 17.48
C LEU A 23 -6.12 -3.54 17.69
N CYS A 24 -5.63 -2.84 16.67
CA CYS A 24 -5.48 -1.39 16.63
C CYS A 24 -5.74 -0.88 15.21
N PHE A 25 -6.51 0.20 15.11
CA PHE A 25 -6.74 0.91 13.88
C PHE A 25 -5.56 1.83 13.56
N ASN A 26 -5.01 1.66 12.37
CA ASN A 26 -3.85 2.42 11.88
C ASN A 26 -4.19 3.25 10.62
N GLY A 27 -5.47 3.50 10.36
CA GLY A 27 -5.95 4.19 9.16
C GLY A 27 -6.14 3.27 7.95
N SER A 28 -6.21 1.95 8.15
CA SER A 28 -6.46 0.97 7.09
C SER A 28 -7.31 -0.22 7.58
N ASN A 29 -7.92 -0.91 6.63
CA ASN A 29 -8.98 -1.91 6.72
C ASN A 29 -10.08 -1.58 7.74
N VAL A 30 -10.69 -0.39 7.66
CA VAL A 30 -11.66 0.16 8.60
C VAL A 30 -12.85 -0.78 8.81
N GLU A 31 -13.40 -1.38 7.75
CA GLU A 31 -14.51 -2.33 7.88
C GLU A 31 -14.11 -3.56 8.70
N ARG A 32 -12.97 -4.18 8.36
CA ARG A 32 -12.43 -5.34 9.10
C ARG A 32 -12.05 -5.00 10.54
N PHE A 33 -11.47 -3.83 10.76
CA PHE A 33 -11.17 -3.34 12.11
C PHE A 33 -12.46 -3.19 12.93
N LEU A 34 -13.48 -2.56 12.35
CA LEU A 34 -14.79 -2.37 13.00
C LEU A 34 -15.45 -3.72 13.30
N GLU A 35 -15.39 -4.69 12.38
CA GLU A 35 -15.89 -6.06 12.60
C GLU A 35 -15.21 -6.74 13.80
N TYR A 36 -13.87 -6.71 13.86
CA TYR A 36 -13.15 -7.32 14.99
C TYR A 36 -13.37 -6.58 16.31
N TYR A 37 -13.49 -5.26 16.27
CA TYR A 37 -13.79 -4.46 17.45
C TYR A 37 -15.21 -4.72 17.98
N GLU A 38 -16.19 -4.84 17.08
CA GLU A 38 -17.57 -5.23 17.42
C GLU A 38 -17.62 -6.64 18.02
N LEU A 39 -16.89 -7.60 17.45
CA LEU A 39 -16.78 -8.95 17.99
C LEU A 39 -16.16 -8.97 19.39
N ALA A 40 -15.08 -8.20 19.62
CA ALA A 40 -14.47 -8.09 20.94
C ALA A 40 -15.44 -7.46 21.96
N ALA A 41 -16.16 -6.41 21.56
CA ALA A 41 -17.17 -5.79 22.39
C ALA A 41 -18.31 -6.76 22.75
N GLU A 42 -18.77 -7.57 21.80
CA GLU A 42 -19.79 -8.59 22.04
C GLU A 42 -19.32 -9.64 23.04
N LEU A 43 -18.09 -10.15 22.89
CA LEU A 43 -17.48 -11.13 23.79
C LEU A 43 -17.36 -10.58 25.22
N ASP A 44 -17.05 -9.30 25.37
CA ASP A 44 -16.92 -8.63 26.68
C ASP A 44 -18.26 -8.10 27.23
N GLY A 45 -19.35 -8.27 26.48
CA GLY A 45 -20.68 -7.78 26.82
C GLY A 45 -20.77 -6.25 26.88
N ALA A 46 -19.91 -5.56 26.13
CA ALA A 46 -19.91 -4.12 26.01
C ALA A 46 -21.05 -3.64 25.10
N SER A 47 -21.65 -2.51 25.48
CA SER A 47 -22.70 -1.91 24.66
C SER A 47 -22.12 -0.91 23.66
N GLU A 48 -22.92 -0.51 22.67
CA GLU A 48 -22.56 0.50 21.67
C GLU A 48 -22.00 1.80 22.27
N TYR A 49 -22.54 2.26 23.39
CA TYR A 49 -21.99 3.44 24.04
C TYR A 49 -20.62 3.17 24.68
N ASP A 50 -20.37 1.97 25.21
CA ASP A 50 -19.04 1.60 25.71
C ASP A 50 -18.03 1.54 24.56
N MET A 51 -18.47 1.05 23.39
CA MET A 51 -17.71 0.99 22.15
C MET A 51 -17.33 2.38 21.64
N ALA A 52 -18.30 3.30 21.52
CA ALA A 52 -18.05 4.67 21.08
C ALA A 52 -17.11 5.43 22.04
N GLN A 53 -17.18 5.15 23.35
CA GLN A 53 -16.28 5.75 24.31
C GLN A 53 -14.85 5.22 24.28
N GLN A 54 -14.66 3.94 23.97
CA GLN A 54 -13.37 3.26 24.12
C GLN A 54 -12.59 3.16 22.83
N LEU A 55 -13.20 3.39 21.66
CA LEU A 55 -12.55 3.19 20.37
C LEU A 55 -11.27 4.03 20.21
N CYS A 56 -11.18 5.21 20.86
CA CYS A 56 -9.97 6.03 20.86
C CYS A 56 -8.72 5.34 21.44
N LEU A 57 -8.91 4.34 22.30
CA LEU A 57 -7.84 3.52 22.88
C LEU A 57 -7.29 2.49 21.89
N PHE A 58 -8.04 2.20 20.84
CA PHE A 58 -7.71 1.24 19.79
C PHE A 58 -7.15 1.95 18.55
N ILE A 59 -6.67 3.20 18.67
CA ILE A 59 -6.10 3.96 17.56
C ILE A 59 -4.58 4.05 17.70
N LYS A 60 -3.87 3.76 16.61
CA LYS A 60 -2.42 3.76 16.54
C LYS A 60 -1.92 4.84 15.57
N GLY A 61 -1.13 5.77 16.11
CA GLY A 61 -0.51 6.87 15.38
C GLY A 61 -1.20 8.21 15.63
N ASP A 62 -0.40 9.23 15.95
CA ASP A 62 -0.88 10.55 16.34
C ASP A 62 -1.71 11.22 15.24
N ASN A 63 -1.29 11.07 13.99
CA ASN A 63 -2.03 11.59 12.83
C ASN A 63 -3.42 10.95 12.65
N ILE A 64 -3.56 9.66 12.93
CA ILE A 64 -4.87 8.96 12.84
C ILE A 64 -5.75 9.38 14.01
N LYS A 65 -5.15 9.56 15.19
CA LYS A 65 -5.85 10.03 16.38
C LYS A 65 -6.39 11.46 16.20
N ASP A 66 -5.60 12.37 15.64
CA ASP A 66 -6.04 13.74 15.34
C ASP A 66 -7.26 13.73 14.41
N ILE A 67 -7.21 12.94 13.33
CA ILE A 67 -8.34 12.78 12.40
C ILE A 67 -9.55 12.19 13.14
N PHE A 68 -9.36 11.13 13.92
CA PHE A 68 -10.44 10.50 14.67
C PHE A 68 -11.13 11.47 15.64
N GLU A 69 -10.38 12.31 16.35
CA GLU A 69 -10.96 13.31 17.27
C GLU A 69 -11.85 14.31 16.54
N THR A 70 -11.58 14.61 15.26
CA THR A 70 -12.47 15.44 14.44
C THR A 70 -13.75 14.73 14.03
N LEU A 71 -13.71 13.39 13.87
CA LEU A 71 -14.86 12.56 13.49
C LEU A 71 -15.72 12.14 14.70
N ASN A 72 -15.18 12.29 15.91
CA ASN A 72 -15.81 11.85 17.16
C ASN A 72 -16.36 13.04 17.97
N ASP A 73 -17.17 13.89 17.34
CA ASP A 73 -17.74 15.10 17.97
C ASP A 73 -19.10 14.88 18.65
N PHE A 74 -19.63 13.65 18.59
CA PHE A 74 -20.96 13.30 19.10
C PHE A 74 -21.03 13.30 20.64
N LYS A 75 -21.95 14.11 21.18
CA LYS A 75 -22.28 14.16 22.62
C LYS A 75 -23.80 13.99 22.82
N PRO A 76 -24.27 12.91 23.46
CA PRO A 76 -23.50 11.77 24.00
C PRO A 76 -22.83 10.92 22.88
N PRO A 77 -21.82 10.10 23.23
CA PRO A 77 -21.20 9.17 22.27
C PRO A 77 -22.23 8.30 21.55
N ASP A 78 -22.13 8.23 20.23
CA ASP A 78 -23.06 7.54 19.34
C ASP A 78 -22.27 6.60 18.42
N TRP A 79 -22.38 5.30 18.67
CA TRP A 79 -21.64 4.28 17.92
C TRP A 79 -22.01 4.29 16.44
N THR A 80 -23.29 4.33 16.12
CA THR A 80 -23.78 4.24 14.74
C THR A 80 -23.25 5.40 13.91
N LYS A 81 -23.29 6.63 14.45
CA LYS A 81 -22.77 7.81 13.76
C LYS A 81 -21.25 7.80 13.65
N LEU A 82 -20.55 7.38 14.71
CA LEU A 82 -19.10 7.25 14.69
C LEU A 82 -18.65 6.22 13.65
N LYS A 83 -19.25 5.02 13.66
CA LYS A 83 -19.01 3.95 12.68
C LYS A 83 -19.25 4.44 11.25
N ALA A 84 -20.37 5.12 11.01
CA ALA A 84 -20.68 5.69 9.70
C ALA A 84 -19.63 6.72 9.25
N SER A 85 -19.21 7.61 10.16
CA SER A 85 -18.19 8.64 9.86
C SER A 85 -16.82 8.02 9.58
N MET A 86 -16.45 6.97 10.31
CA MET A 86 -15.22 6.21 10.06
C MET A 86 -15.24 5.51 8.69
N ILE A 87 -16.37 4.90 8.32
CA ILE A 87 -16.55 4.27 7.00
C ILE A 87 -16.60 5.31 5.88
N GLU A 88 -17.23 6.46 6.09
CA GLU A 88 -17.27 7.54 5.09
C GLU A 88 -15.86 8.10 4.82
N TYR A 89 -15.07 8.31 5.88
CA TYR A 89 -13.72 8.86 5.77
C TYR A 89 -12.69 7.83 5.28
N TRP A 90 -12.65 6.64 5.88
CA TRP A 90 -11.65 5.60 5.58
C TRP A 90 -12.14 4.49 4.65
N GLY A 91 -13.45 4.26 4.53
CA GLY A 91 -14.00 3.16 3.72
C GLY A 91 -13.73 3.29 2.22
N GLN A 92 -13.56 4.52 1.71
CA GLN A 92 -13.10 4.73 0.32
C GLN A 92 -11.60 4.41 0.13
N VAL A 93 -10.80 4.57 1.19
CA VAL A 93 -9.37 4.21 1.22
C VAL A 93 -9.19 2.69 1.35
N ASP A 94 -10.20 1.99 1.88
CA ASP A 94 -10.11 0.61 2.34
C ASP A 94 -10.76 -0.49 1.51
N THR A 95 -11.26 -0.18 0.31
CA THR A 95 -11.58 -1.24 -0.67
C THR A 95 -10.34 -1.74 -1.42
N ALA A 96 -9.16 -1.67 -0.80
CA ALA A 96 -7.85 -1.77 -1.43
C ALA A 96 -7.25 -3.18 -1.46
N GLU A 97 -7.48 -3.93 -2.55
CA GLU A 97 -6.76 -5.19 -2.82
C GLU A 97 -5.23 -4.99 -2.83
N PHE A 98 -4.78 -3.76 -3.15
CA PHE A 98 -3.37 -3.37 -3.09
C PHE A 98 -3.17 -1.94 -2.58
N THR A 99 -2.10 -1.74 -1.80
CA THR A 99 -1.66 -0.49 -1.19
C THR A 99 -0.26 -0.08 -1.69
N ALA A 100 0.18 1.16 -1.39
CA ALA A 100 1.54 1.58 -1.70
C ALA A 100 2.61 0.72 -0.98
N ARG A 101 2.28 0.21 0.22
CA ARG A 101 3.16 -0.69 0.98
C ARG A 101 3.42 -2.00 0.25
N ASP A 102 2.48 -2.48 -0.56
CA ASP A 102 2.68 -3.70 -1.35
C ASP A 102 3.73 -3.53 -2.44
N LEU A 103 3.86 -2.31 -3.00
CA LEU A 103 4.99 -1.98 -3.87
C LEU A 103 6.30 -1.95 -3.09
N ASP A 104 6.34 -1.32 -1.93
CA ASP A 104 7.56 -1.22 -1.12
C ASP A 104 8.04 -2.61 -0.67
N ASN A 105 7.11 -3.47 -0.24
CA ASN A 105 7.39 -4.86 0.11
C ASN A 105 7.90 -5.66 -1.09
N LEU A 106 7.31 -5.48 -2.27
CA LEU A 106 7.79 -6.11 -3.50
C LEU A 106 9.19 -5.63 -3.88
N VAL A 107 9.47 -4.32 -3.77
CA VAL A 107 10.80 -3.75 -4.02
C VAL A 107 11.82 -4.31 -3.04
N LEU A 108 11.49 -4.35 -1.76
CA LEU A 108 12.36 -4.86 -0.71
C LEU A 108 12.68 -6.34 -0.94
N LYS A 109 11.67 -7.16 -1.25
CA LYS A 109 11.83 -8.58 -1.60
C LYS A 109 12.80 -8.79 -2.75
N TRP A 110 12.71 -7.98 -3.80
CA TRP A 110 13.62 -8.11 -4.93
C TRP A 110 15.01 -7.57 -4.62
N LYS A 111 15.11 -6.48 -3.86
CA LYS A 111 16.41 -5.97 -3.38
C LYS A 111 17.16 -6.99 -2.55
N THR A 112 16.49 -7.67 -1.61
CA THR A 112 17.13 -8.70 -0.77
C THR A 112 17.55 -9.93 -1.58
N LYS A 113 16.89 -10.22 -2.71
CA LYS A 113 17.31 -11.25 -3.69
C LYS A 113 18.49 -10.80 -4.58
N GLY A 114 19.01 -9.58 -4.43
CA GLY A 114 20.07 -9.01 -5.30
C GLY A 114 19.55 -8.23 -6.50
N GLY A 115 18.24 -7.95 -6.53
CA GLY A 115 17.52 -7.27 -7.59
C GLY A 115 17.09 -8.20 -8.72
N VAL A 116 16.25 -7.70 -9.62
CA VAL A 116 15.87 -8.43 -10.84
C VAL A 116 17.09 -8.54 -11.76
N THR A 117 17.57 -9.75 -12.00
CA THR A 117 18.81 -10.03 -12.75
C THR A 117 18.61 -10.75 -14.08
N SER A 118 17.53 -11.51 -14.24
CA SER A 118 17.27 -12.32 -15.43
C SER A 118 15.92 -12.04 -16.07
N THR A 119 15.71 -12.54 -17.29
CA THR A 119 14.42 -12.46 -17.98
C THR A 119 13.32 -13.21 -17.22
N VAL A 120 13.65 -14.34 -16.58
CA VAL A 120 12.71 -15.10 -15.74
C VAL A 120 12.32 -14.29 -14.51
N ASP A 121 13.31 -13.73 -13.80
CA ASP A 121 13.07 -12.84 -12.65
C ASP A 121 12.21 -11.64 -13.05
N TYR A 122 12.43 -11.10 -14.25
CA TYR A 122 11.66 -9.96 -14.75
C TYR A 122 10.20 -10.31 -14.99
N HIS A 123 9.91 -11.50 -15.53
CA HIS A 123 8.53 -11.97 -15.70
C HIS A 123 7.83 -12.18 -14.36
N GLU A 124 8.50 -12.81 -13.39
CA GLU A 124 7.97 -12.99 -12.04
C GLU A 124 7.69 -11.66 -11.33
N PHE A 125 8.67 -10.74 -11.36
CA PHE A 125 8.50 -9.40 -10.81
C PHE A 125 7.34 -8.65 -11.48
N ARG A 126 7.27 -8.66 -12.82
CA ARG A 126 6.21 -7.96 -13.57
C ARG A 126 4.84 -8.59 -13.38
N GLY A 127 4.77 -9.90 -13.13
CA GLY A 127 3.53 -10.62 -12.83
C GLY A 127 2.84 -10.06 -11.57
N VAL A 128 3.62 -9.69 -10.56
CA VAL A 128 3.10 -9.11 -9.30
C VAL A 128 3.02 -7.58 -9.36
N TRP A 129 4.00 -6.92 -9.98
CA TRP A 129 4.02 -5.45 -10.06
C TRP A 129 2.85 -4.88 -10.89
N LYS A 130 2.48 -5.52 -12.00
CA LYS A 130 1.44 -5.00 -12.91
C LYS A 130 0.06 -4.91 -12.25
N PRO A 131 -0.44 -5.94 -11.54
CA PRO A 131 -1.69 -5.85 -10.78
C PRO A 131 -1.67 -4.72 -9.76
N ILE A 132 -0.64 -4.67 -8.90
CA ILE A 132 -0.49 -3.64 -7.86
C ILE A 132 -0.51 -2.23 -8.48
N GLN A 133 0.34 -1.99 -9.48
CA GLN A 133 0.40 -0.68 -10.15
C GLN A 133 -0.94 -0.30 -10.79
N SER A 134 -1.59 -1.22 -11.49
CA SER A 134 -2.86 -0.94 -12.18
C SER A 134 -3.95 -0.57 -11.18
N TYR A 135 -3.98 -1.28 -10.05
CA TYR A 135 -4.89 -1.03 -8.95
C TYR A 135 -4.70 0.36 -8.34
N LEU A 136 -3.46 0.71 -7.97
CA LEU A 136 -3.15 1.99 -7.33
C LEU A 136 -3.48 3.20 -8.20
N ILE A 137 -3.30 3.09 -9.52
CA ILE A 137 -3.68 4.15 -10.47
C ILE A 137 -5.20 4.24 -10.59
N LEU A 138 -5.87 3.09 -10.73
CA LEU A 138 -7.32 3.03 -10.91
C LEU A 138 -8.07 3.64 -9.72
N LYS A 139 -7.56 3.39 -8.51
CA LYS A 139 -8.12 3.89 -7.25
C LYS A 139 -7.58 5.25 -6.83
N LYS A 140 -6.75 5.89 -7.65
CA LYS A 140 -6.12 7.19 -7.38
C LYS A 140 -5.32 7.22 -6.07
N HIS A 141 -4.78 6.08 -5.65
CA HIS A 141 -3.79 6.02 -4.56
C HIS A 141 -2.45 6.60 -5.00
N ILE A 142 -2.20 6.61 -6.31
CA ILE A 142 -1.13 7.36 -6.96
C ILE A 142 -1.71 8.11 -8.16
N ASP A 143 -1.30 9.35 -8.37
CA ASP A 143 -1.79 10.17 -9.49
C ASP A 143 -1.21 9.69 -10.82
N SER A 144 0.00 9.11 -10.78
CA SER A 144 0.63 8.59 -11.98
C SER A 144 1.72 7.56 -11.73
N LYS A 145 2.07 6.83 -12.80
CA LYS A 145 3.25 5.94 -12.81
C LYS A 145 4.58 6.66 -12.49
N LYS A 146 4.62 8.00 -12.48
CA LYS A 146 5.82 8.76 -12.14
C LYS A 146 6.20 8.59 -10.67
N GLU A 147 5.23 8.48 -9.77
CA GLU A 147 5.48 8.36 -8.33
C GLU A 147 6.19 7.06 -7.98
N ILE A 148 5.80 5.97 -8.63
CA ILE A 148 6.37 4.63 -8.40
C ILE A 148 7.62 4.34 -9.25
N ARG A 149 8.09 5.31 -10.04
CA ARG A 149 9.24 5.15 -10.96
C ARG A 149 10.53 4.84 -10.20
N LYS A 150 10.74 5.53 -9.07
CA LYS A 150 11.91 5.33 -8.22
C LYS A 150 11.90 3.91 -7.63
N ALA A 151 10.75 3.50 -7.08
CA ALA A 151 10.54 2.16 -6.54
C ALA A 151 10.81 1.07 -7.60
N TYR A 152 10.29 1.24 -8.82
CA TYR A 152 10.54 0.31 -9.92
C TYR A 152 12.01 0.21 -10.31
N TYR A 153 12.73 1.33 -10.39
CA TYR A 153 14.15 1.31 -10.72
C TYR A 153 14.98 0.60 -9.64
N GLN A 154 14.60 0.82 -8.39
CA GLN A 154 15.28 0.27 -7.22
C GLN A 154 15.09 -1.24 -7.03
N SER A 155 14.08 -1.87 -7.64
CA SER A 155 13.92 -3.33 -7.59
C SER A 155 14.83 -4.06 -8.58
N LEU A 156 15.39 -3.35 -9.56
CA LEU A 156 16.32 -3.93 -10.55
C LEU A 156 17.70 -4.10 -9.95
N SER A 157 18.46 -5.09 -10.43
CA SER A 157 19.85 -5.26 -10.00
C SER A 157 20.74 -4.09 -10.46
N PRO A 158 21.85 -3.78 -9.76
CA PRO A 158 22.76 -2.71 -10.16
C PRO A 158 23.26 -2.84 -11.60
N ASN A 159 23.55 -4.05 -12.07
CA ASN A 159 23.97 -4.29 -13.46
C ASN A 159 22.86 -3.91 -14.47
N VAL A 160 21.61 -4.27 -14.19
CA VAL A 160 20.47 -3.91 -15.04
C VAL A 160 20.21 -2.40 -14.99
N GLN A 161 20.33 -1.78 -13.82
CA GLN A 161 20.23 -0.33 -13.63
C GLN A 161 21.27 0.44 -14.46
N ASP A 162 22.54 0.00 -14.42
CA ASP A 162 23.65 0.55 -15.20
C ASP A 162 23.43 0.40 -16.71
N ASN A 163 22.95 -0.76 -17.15
CA ASN A 163 22.68 -1.01 -18.57
C ASN A 163 21.52 -0.14 -19.08
N ILE A 164 20.49 0.09 -18.26
CA ILE A 164 19.41 1.03 -18.56
C ILE A 164 19.96 2.45 -18.66
N GLN A 165 20.84 2.86 -17.73
CA GLN A 165 21.44 4.19 -17.74
C GLN A 165 22.32 4.40 -18.98
N LYS A 166 23.17 3.43 -19.32
CA LYS A 166 23.99 3.44 -20.55
C LYS A 166 23.12 3.56 -21.80
N HIS A 167 22.03 2.81 -21.88
CA HIS A 167 21.07 2.91 -22.99
C HIS A 167 20.39 4.28 -23.08
N ILE A 168 20.04 4.91 -21.96
CA ILE A 168 19.45 6.25 -21.93
C ILE A 168 20.46 7.31 -22.41
N VAL A 169 21.72 7.18 -22.01
CA VAL A 169 22.82 8.08 -22.42
C VAL A 169 23.12 7.94 -23.91
N LEU A 170 23.20 6.70 -24.43
CA LEU A 170 23.49 6.42 -25.84
C LEU A 170 22.40 6.90 -26.80
N ASN A 171 21.13 6.90 -26.38
CA ASN A 171 19.99 7.26 -27.24
C ASN A 171 19.60 8.76 -27.21
N LYS A 172 20.47 9.67 -26.72
CA LYS A 172 20.29 11.15 -26.74
C LYS A 172 18.90 11.65 -26.32
N THR A 173 18.28 11.04 -25.30
CA THR A 173 16.96 11.44 -24.79
C THR A 173 17.04 12.28 -23.50
N MET A 174 18.18 12.93 -23.23
CA MET A 174 18.36 13.81 -22.06
C MET A 174 17.47 15.05 -22.15
N VAL A 175 16.74 15.36 -21.07
CA VAL A 175 16.26 16.72 -20.80
C VAL A 175 17.11 17.28 -19.68
N THR A 176 18.06 18.14 -20.01
CA THR A 176 18.84 18.90 -19.04
C THR A 176 18.03 20.13 -18.66
N THR A 177 17.81 20.36 -17.37
CA THR A 177 17.30 21.67 -16.90
C THR A 177 18.42 22.71 -16.99
N LEU A 178 18.07 24.00 -17.08
CA LEU A 178 19.04 25.12 -17.17
C LEU A 178 20.07 25.11 -16.02
N ASP A 179 19.77 24.47 -14.90
CA ASP A 179 20.63 24.40 -13.71
C ASP A 179 21.55 23.15 -13.67
N ASN A 180 21.78 22.48 -14.80
CA ASN A 180 22.60 21.26 -14.91
C ASN A 180 22.18 20.08 -14.00
N ARG A 181 20.92 20.08 -13.51
CA ARG A 181 20.37 18.96 -12.73
C ARG A 181 19.67 17.94 -13.63
N PHE A 182 19.95 16.66 -13.38
CA PHE A 182 19.40 15.52 -14.12
C PHE A 182 17.87 15.48 -14.03
N LYS A 183 17.18 15.55 -15.18
CA LYS A 183 15.75 15.25 -15.26
C LYS A 183 15.56 14.00 -16.11
N LEU A 184 15.00 12.95 -15.52
CA LEU A 184 14.66 11.76 -16.28
C LEU A 184 13.60 12.13 -17.35
N PRO A 185 13.79 11.77 -18.63
CA PRO A 185 12.82 12.05 -19.67
C PRO A 185 11.52 11.26 -19.46
N THR A 186 10.49 11.68 -20.21
CA THR A 186 9.12 11.16 -20.18
C THR A 186 9.06 9.63 -20.31
N PHE A 187 8.14 9.05 -19.54
CA PHE A 187 8.04 7.65 -19.09
C PHE A 187 8.13 6.54 -20.15
N ALA A 188 7.96 6.83 -21.44
CA ALA A 188 7.93 5.83 -22.51
C ALA A 188 9.30 5.20 -22.83
N ILE A 189 10.39 5.95 -22.63
CA ILE A 189 11.73 5.56 -23.09
C ILE A 189 12.42 4.53 -22.16
N PRO A 190 12.43 4.69 -20.82
CA PRO A 190 13.08 3.70 -19.94
C PRO A 190 12.37 2.35 -19.93
N PHE A 191 11.05 2.35 -20.10
CA PHE A 191 10.26 1.12 -20.14
C PHE A 191 10.49 0.34 -21.44
N LYS A 192 10.58 1.07 -22.57
CA LYS A 192 10.94 0.50 -23.87
C LYS A 192 12.37 -0.04 -23.87
N ALA A 193 13.32 0.73 -23.33
CA ALA A 193 14.72 0.30 -23.19
C ALA A 193 14.85 -0.95 -22.31
N ALA A 194 14.21 -0.98 -21.14
CA ALA A 194 14.22 -2.16 -20.27
C ALA A 194 13.65 -3.41 -20.98
N ASN A 195 12.53 -3.28 -21.70
CA ASN A 195 11.95 -4.39 -22.45
C ASN A 195 12.84 -4.84 -23.62
N GLU A 196 13.46 -3.92 -24.36
CA GLU A 196 14.36 -4.25 -25.48
C GLU A 196 15.66 -4.90 -25.01
N THR A 197 16.23 -4.44 -23.90
CA THR A 197 17.42 -5.02 -23.28
C THR A 197 17.13 -6.43 -22.76
N MET A 198 15.96 -6.67 -22.16
CA MET A 198 15.54 -8.00 -21.72
C MET A 198 15.23 -8.95 -22.89
N LYS A 199 14.67 -8.44 -24.00
CA LYS A 199 14.45 -9.20 -25.23
C LYS A 199 15.78 -9.64 -25.87
N LYS A 200 16.75 -8.73 -25.98
CA LYS A 200 18.09 -9.03 -26.52
C LYS A 200 18.87 -10.06 -25.68
N MET A 201 18.73 -10.03 -24.35
CA MET A 201 19.32 -11.05 -23.48
C MET A 201 18.71 -12.45 -23.65
N GLY A 202 17.43 -12.53 -24.03
CA GLY A 202 16.77 -13.79 -24.38
C GLY A 202 17.21 -14.36 -25.73
N GLU A 203 17.43 -13.51 -26.73
CA GLU A 203 17.85 -13.90 -28.08
C GLU A 203 19.33 -14.34 -28.16
N SER A 204 20.21 -13.83 -27.29
CA SER A 204 21.63 -14.21 -27.25
C SER A 204 21.91 -15.63 -26.74
N LYS A 205 20.90 -16.41 -26.33
CA LYS A 205 21.05 -17.77 -25.79
C LYS A 205 20.60 -18.90 -26.74
N GLN A 206 20.20 -18.63 -27.99
CA GLN A 206 20.08 -19.72 -28.97
C GLN A 206 21.47 -20.04 -29.56
N PRO A 207 21.98 -21.28 -29.40
CA PRO A 207 23.19 -21.70 -30.10
C PRO A 207 22.95 -21.67 -31.60
N LYS A 208 23.85 -21.03 -32.34
CA LYS A 208 23.98 -21.27 -33.78
C LYS A 208 24.46 -22.71 -33.94
N GLU A 209 23.59 -23.60 -34.38
CA GLU A 209 23.97 -24.92 -34.83
C GLU A 209 24.72 -24.76 -36.16
N ASN A 210 26.03 -24.55 -36.06
CA ASN A 210 26.96 -24.61 -37.17
C ASN A 210 27.45 -26.06 -37.27
N THR A 211 26.90 -26.81 -38.23
CA THR A 211 27.60 -27.98 -38.78
C THR A 211 27.71 -27.81 -40.28
N SER A 212 28.68 -26.99 -40.69
CA SER A 212 29.30 -27.10 -42.01
C SER A 212 30.25 -28.29 -41.94
N VAL A 213 29.95 -29.33 -42.70
CA VAL A 213 30.86 -30.46 -42.93
C VAL A 213 31.68 -30.12 -44.18
N PRO A 214 33.03 -30.14 -44.12
CA PRO A 214 33.83 -30.27 -45.32
C PRO A 214 34.43 -31.69 -45.43
N TYR A 215 34.13 -32.29 -46.58
CA TYR A 215 34.76 -33.41 -47.29
C TYR A 215 35.07 -34.72 -46.52
#